data_AF-A0A7Y6FA24-F1
#
_entry.id   AF-A0A7Y6FA24-F1
#
_cell.length_a   1.000
_cell.length_b   1.000
_cell.length_c   1.000
_cell.angle_alpha   90.00
_cell.angle_beta   90.00
_cell.angle_gamma   90.00
#
_symmetry.space_group_name_H-M   'P 1'
#
loop_
_entity.id
_entity.type
_entity.pdbx_description
1 polymer ?
#
loop_
_entity_poly.entity_id
_entity_poly.type
_entity_poly.pdbx_seq_one_letter_code
_entity_poly.pdbx_strand_id
1 'polypeptide(L)' 'MNDLSLSAHINAETRIRVVPFPSSTYPFVSLRLEGDGIEIALLAAVGSADILRDLATAATEAADTLNTLDGNSPGVSGRG' A
#
# COMPACT_ATOMS: atom_id res chain seq x y z
N MET A 1 -14.78 12.58 -16.95
CA MET A 1 -13.56 12.63 -16.13
C MET A 1 -14.03 12.19 -14.75
N ASN A 2 -13.84 10.91 -14.44
CA ASN A 2 -14.33 10.29 -13.21
C ASN A 2 -13.12 10.00 -12.32
N ASP A 3 -12.25 10.99 -12.14
CA ASP A 3 -11.02 10.82 -11.38
C ASP A 3 -11.39 10.88 -9.90
N LEU A 4 -11.66 9.70 -9.33
CA LEU A 4 -11.79 9.51 -7.91
C LEU A 4 -10.39 9.45 -7.31
N SER A 5 -9.97 10.51 -6.65
CA SER A 5 -8.74 10.52 -5.85
C SER A 5 -9.07 10.17 -4.41
N LEU A 6 -8.41 9.13 -3.90
CA LEU A 6 -8.45 8.74 -2.50
C LEU A 6 -7.06 8.92 -1.90
N SER A 7 -6.97 9.50 -0.72
CA SER A 7 -5.71 9.64 0.03
C SER A 7 -5.90 9.11 1.44
N ALA A 8 -4.97 8.29 1.90
CA ALA A 8 -4.89 7.86 3.28
C ALA A 8 -3.43 7.73 3.70
N HIS A 9 -3.22 7.80 5.02
CA HIS A 9 -1.89 7.62 5.61
C HIS A 9 -1.72 6.16 6.02
N ILE A 10 -0.56 5.60 5.68
CA ILE A 10 -0.12 4.28 6.15
C ILE A 10 0.84 4.54 7.31
N ASN A 11 0.66 3.82 8.41
CA ASN A 11 1.50 3.88 9.60
C ASN A 11 1.84 2.45 10.08
N ALA A 12 2.62 2.34 11.15
CA ALA A 12 3.06 1.06 11.70
C ALA A 12 1.90 0.15 12.19
N GLU A 13 0.71 0.71 12.40
CA GLU A 13 -0.48 -0.01 12.85
C GLU A 13 -1.38 -0.44 11.68
N THR A 14 -1.12 0.06 10.47
CA THR A 14 -1.89 -0.27 9.28
C THR A 14 -1.69 -1.75 8.93
N ARG A 15 -2.80 -2.48 8.85
CA ARG A 15 -2.77 -3.91 8.51
C ARG A 15 -3.03 -4.09 7.03
N ILE A 16 -2.22 -4.94 6.39
CA ILE A 16 -2.38 -5.28 4.97
C ILE A 16 -2.89 -6.71 4.86
N ARG A 17 -3.97 -6.91 4.11
CA ARG A 17 -4.56 -8.25 3.88
C ARG A 17 -4.88 -8.47 2.41
N VAL A 18 -4.77 -9.72 1.98
CA VAL A 18 -5.26 -10.17 0.67
C VAL A 18 -6.41 -11.14 0.90
N VAL A 19 -7.57 -10.85 0.32
CA VAL A 19 -8.78 -11.68 0.44
C VAL A 19 -9.22 -12.11 -0.95
N PRO A 20 -9.20 -13.42 -1.26
CA PRO A 20 -9.69 -13.92 -2.54
C PRO A 20 -11.21 -14.00 -2.55
N PHE A 21 -11.82 -13.62 -3.67
CA PHE A 21 -13.25 -13.75 -3.95
C PHE A 21 -13.44 -14.66 -5.16
N PRO A 22 -13.46 -15.99 -4.96
CA PRO A 22 -13.72 -16.92 -6.04
C PRO A 22 -15.17 -16.78 -6.50
N SER A 23 -15.36 -16.58 -7.80
CA SER A 23 -16.67 -16.53 -8.46
C SER A 23 -16.58 -17.24 -9.79
N SER A 24 -17.65 -17.90 -10.21
CA SER A 24 -17.73 -18.56 -11.52
C SER A 24 -17.80 -17.58 -12.69
N THR A 25 -18.18 -16.32 -12.42
CA THR A 25 -18.41 -15.31 -13.47
C THR A 25 -17.37 -14.21 -13.43
N TYR A 26 -17.05 -13.69 -12.23
CA TYR A 26 -16.10 -12.58 -12.06
C TYR A 26 -15.22 -12.80 -10.81
N PRO A 27 -14.24 -13.70 -10.87
CA PRO A 27 -13.28 -13.89 -9.78
C PRO A 27 -12.34 -12.68 -9.66
N PHE A 28 -12.04 -12.29 -8.43
CA PHE A 28 -11.11 -11.20 -8.12
C PHE A 28 -10.42 -11.41 -6.76
N VAL A 29 -9.39 -10.62 -6.49
CA VAL A 29 -8.78 -10.49 -5.16
C VAL A 29 -8.97 -9.07 -4.63
N SER A 30 -9.16 -8.93 -3.34
CA SER A 30 -9.19 -7.64 -2.64
C SER A 30 -7.90 -7.49 -1.84
N LEU A 31 -7.12 -6.45 -2.16
CA LEU A 31 -6.01 -5.99 -1.33
C LEU A 31 -6.54 -4.91 -0.39
N ARG A 32 -6.47 -5.15 0.91
CA ARG A 32 -7.07 -4.32 1.95
C ARG A 32 -5.99 -3.66 2.80
N LEU A 33 -6.12 -2.35 3.00
CA LEU A 33 -5.36 -1.53 3.94
C LEU A 33 -6.32 -1.13 5.07
N GLU A 34 -6.19 -1.78 6.21
CA GLU A 34 -7.07 -1.61 7.37
C GLU A 34 -6.41 -0.69 8.40
N GLY A 35 -7.04 0.43 8.71
CA GLY A 35 -6.78 1.25 9.90
C GLY A 35 -7.95 1.16 10.89
N ASP A 36 -7.86 1.89 12.00
CA ASP A 36 -8.82 1.77 13.11
C ASP A 36 -10.25 2.24 12.79
N GLY A 37 -10.44 3.05 11.74
CA GLY A 37 -11.76 3.56 11.35
C GLY A 37 -12.01 3.67 9.86
N ILE A 38 -11.02 3.36 9.01
CA ILE A 38 -11.12 3.41 7.55
C ILE A 38 -10.43 2.18 6.97
N GLU A 39 -11.07 1.59 5.97
CA GLU A 39 -10.49 0.54 5.16
C GLU A 39 -10.42 0.98 3.70
N ILE A 40 -9.25 0.82 3.08
CA ILE A 40 -9.10 0.96 1.62
C ILE A 40 -9.00 -0.44 1.02
N ALA A 41 -9.92 -0.75 0.09
CA ALA A 41 -9.89 -1.99 -0.66
C ALA A 41 -9.61 -1.73 -2.15
N LEU A 42 -8.52 -2.29 -2.65
CA LEU A 42 -8.22 -2.35 -4.08
C LEU A 42 -8.72 -3.69 -4.64
N LEU A 43 -9.61 -3.66 -5.63
CA LEU A 43 -10.17 -4.86 -6.25
C LEU A 43 -9.43 -5.15 -7.55
N ALA A 44 -8.77 -6.30 -7.63
CA ALA A 44 -8.01 -6.72 -8.80
C ALA A 44 -8.64 -7.98 -9.40
N ALA A 45 -9.11 -7.87 -10.65
CA ALA A 45 -9.69 -8.98 -11.38
C ALA A 45 -8.60 -9.94 -11.90
N VAL A 46 -9.03 -11.11 -12.37
CA VAL A 46 -8.16 -12.01 -13.13
C VAL A 46 -7.54 -11.27 -14.33
N GLY A 47 -6.22 -11.44 -14.51
CA GLY A 47 -5.43 -10.74 -15.52
C GLY A 47 -4.67 -9.51 -15.00
N SER A 48 -4.98 -9.01 -13.80
CA SER A 48 -4.30 -7.84 -13.21
C SER A 48 -3.04 -8.19 -12.40
N ALA A 49 -2.52 -9.42 -12.52
CA ALA A 49 -1.42 -9.90 -11.68
C ALA A 49 -0.14 -9.07 -11.87
N ASP A 50 0.17 -8.66 -13.10
CA ASP A 50 1.37 -7.85 -13.37
C ASP A 50 1.26 -6.45 -12.76
N ILE A 51 0.08 -5.82 -12.80
CA ILE A 51 -0.16 -4.53 -12.13
C ILE A 51 0.04 -4.62 -10.61
N LEU A 52 -0.34 -5.74 -10.00
CA LEU A 52 -0.08 -5.96 -8.57
C LEU A 52 1.41 -6.15 -8.28
N ARG A 53 2.17 -6.76 -9.19
CA ARG A 53 3.63 -6.88 -9.07
C ARG A 53 4.29 -5.51 -9.19
N ASP A 54 3.85 -4.69 -10.14
CA ASP A 54 4.34 -3.32 -10.31
C ASP A 54 4.05 -2.49 -9.05
N LEU A 55 2.85 -2.62 -8.47
CA LEU A 55 2.51 -1.97 -7.19
C LEU A 55 3.42 -2.43 -6.05
N ALA A 56 3.70 -3.72 -5.94
CA ALA A 56 4.59 -4.26 -4.90
C ALA A 56 6.04 -3.76 -5.07
N THR A 57 6.52 -3.67 -6.31
CA THR A 57 7.83 -3.07 -6.63
C THR A 57 7.87 -1.61 -6.19
N ALA A 58 6.88 -0.80 -6.58
CA ALA A 58 6.80 0.61 -6.19
C ALA A 58 6.71 0.80 -4.67
N ALA A 59 5.97 -0.07 -3.96
CA ALA A 59 5.91 -0.05 -2.50
C ALA A 59 7.27 -0.38 -1.86
N THR A 60 8.04 -1.29 -2.46
CA THR A 60 9.40 -1.64 -2.00
C THR A 60 10.35 -0.47 -2.22
N GLU A 61 10.34 0.14 -3.40
CA GLU A 61 11.14 1.34 -3.71
C GLU A 61 10.82 2.50 -2.76
N ALA A 62 9.53 2.70 -2.44
CA ALA A 62 9.10 3.71 -1.47
C ALA A 62 9.65 3.43 -0.07
N ALA A 63 9.65 2.17 0.39
CA ALA A 63 10.20 1.78 1.68
C ALA A 63 11.72 2.03 1.76
N ASP A 64 12.47 1.64 0.71
CA ASP A 64 13.91 1.89 0.64
C ASP A 64 14.25 3.39 0.62
N THR A 65 13.42 4.17 -0.07
CA THR A 65 13.53 5.63 -0.07
C THR A 65 13.32 6.19 1.33
N LEU A 66 12.29 5.74 2.07
CA LEU A 66 12.05 6.17 3.45
C LEU A 66 13.22 5.83 4.37
N ASN A 67 13.81 4.63 4.25
CA ASN A 67 14.99 4.23 5.03
C ASN A 67 16.18 5.16 4.75
N THR A 68 16.37 5.56 3.49
CA THR A 68 17.42 6.50 3.10
C THR A 68 17.18 7.90 3.68
N LEU A 69 15.93 8.36 3.69
CA LEU A 69 15.57 9.65 4.28
C LEU A 69 15.76 9.67 5.80
N ASP A 70 15.41 8.58 6.49
CA ASP A 70 15.60 8.45 7.93
C ASP A 70 17.10 8.39 8.30
N GLY A 71 17.90 7.64 7.54
CA GLY A 71 19.36 7.59 7.72
C GLY A 71 20.11 8.89 7.37
N ASN A 72 19.49 9.77 6.56
CA ASN A 72 20.00 11.10 6.24
C ASN A 72 19.45 12.19 7.17
N SER A 73 18.67 11.84 8.19
CA SER A 73 18.28 12.79 9.22
C SER A 73 19.55 13.30 9.90
N PRO A 74 19.96 14.56 9.68
CA PRO A 74 21.16 15.06 10.30
C PRO A 74 20.89 15.01 11.79
N GLY A 75 21.60 14.12 12.48
CA GLY A 75 21.51 13.98 13.91
C GLY A 75 21.53 15.37 14.52
N VAL A 76 20.59 15.62 15.42
CA VAL A 76 20.69 16.71 16.38
C VAL A 76 21.98 16.47 17.17
N SER A 77 23.12 16.84 16.59
CA SER A 77 24.38 17.11 17.29
C SER A 77 24.17 18.43 18.01
N GLY A 78 23.37 18.34 19.06
CA GLY A 78 22.93 19.44 19.87
C GLY A 78 22.66 18.92 21.27
N ARG A 79 23.75 18.66 22.02
CA ARG A 79 23.98 18.97 23.45
C ARG A 79 24.90 17.94 24.10
N GLY A 80 26.00 18.43 24.66
CA GLY A 80 26.95 17.70 25.49
C GLY A 80 28.32 18.32 25.39
#